data_AF-A0AAV3IX87-F1
#
_entry.id   AF-A0AAV3IX87-F1
#
_cell.length_a   1.000
_cell.length_b   1.000
_cell.length_c   1.000
_cell.angle_alpha   90.00
_cell.angle_beta   90.00
_cell.angle_gamma   90.00
#
_symmetry.space_group_name_H-M   'P 1'
#
loop_
_entity.id
_entity.type
_entity.pdbx_description
1 polymer ?
#
loop_
_entity_poly.entity_id
_entity_poly.type
_entity_poly.pdbx_seq_one_letter_code
_entity_poly.pdbx_strand_id
1 'polypeptide(L)' 'MEKYGDNFWYIILNDKRPKNRNVISIQIKKNYSIIELSTEADPDIIDQCKLIYLGQGFFF' A
#
# COMPACT_ATOMS: atom_id res chain seq x y z
N MET A 1 -15.56 -12.57 6.33
CA MET A 1 -14.41 -12.69 7.26
C MET A 1 -13.32 -11.79 6.71
N GLU A 2 -13.01 -10.70 7.40
CA GLU A 2 -11.85 -9.87 7.06
C GLU A 2 -10.60 -10.72 7.25
N LYS A 3 -9.81 -10.87 6.18
CA LYS A 3 -8.51 -11.55 6.23
C LYS A 3 -7.50 -10.62 6.92
N TYR A 4 -7.56 -10.52 8.24
CA TYR A 4 -6.47 -9.97 9.04
C TYR A 4 -5.31 -10.97 8.98
N GLY A 5 -4.40 -10.82 8.03
CA GLY A 5 -3.28 -11.77 7.89
C GLY A 5 -2.33 -11.53 6.71
N ASP A 6 -2.76 -10.81 5.67
CA ASP A 6 -1.96 -10.57 4.46
C ASP A 6 -1.96 -9.07 4.10
N ASN A 7 -1.45 -8.22 5.00
CA ASN A 7 -1.39 -6.78 4.72
C ASN A 7 -0.13 -6.49 3.91
N PHE A 8 -0.27 -5.82 2.77
CA PHE A 8 0.84 -5.46 1.90
C PHE A 8 1.22 -4.00 2.14
N TRP A 9 2.50 -3.78 2.40
CA TRP A 9 3.04 -2.46 2.71
C TRP A 9 3.82 -1.92 1.52
N TYR A 10 3.57 -0.67 1.18
CA TYR A 10 4.29 0.04 0.12
C TYR A 10 4.72 1.44 0.55
N ILE A 11 5.79 1.96 -0.06
CA ILE A 11 6.13 3.39 -0.05
C ILE A 11 5.62 4.03 -1.34
N ILE A 12 4.98 5.18 -1.20
CA ILE A 12 4.64 6.09 -2.29
C ILE A 12 5.66 7.22 -2.27
N LEU A 13 6.42 7.39 -3.35
CA LEU A 13 7.42 8.46 -3.49
C LEU A 13 6.88 9.74 -4.13
N ASN A 14 5.64 9.71 -4.62
CA ASN A 14 4.99 10.86 -5.26
C ASN A 14 3.69 11.21 -4.54
N ASP A 15 3.06 12.31 -4.95
CA ASP A 15 1.77 12.75 -4.41
C ASP A 15 0.57 12.03 -5.04
N LYS A 16 0.79 11.04 -5.91
CA LYS A 16 -0.27 10.27 -6.56
C LYS A 16 -0.72 9.16 -5.64
N ARG A 17 -1.92 9.30 -5.10
CA ARG A 17 -2.53 8.28 -4.24
C ARG A 17 -3.30 7.27 -5.07
N PRO A 18 -3.14 5.97 -4.80
CA PRO A 18 -3.96 4.96 -5.45
C PRO A 18 -5.43 5.16 -5.04
N LYS A 19 -6.34 5.21 -6.02
CA LYS A 19 -7.79 5.26 -5.78
C LYS A 19 -8.37 3.88 -5.50
N ASN A 20 -7.59 3.02 -4.84
CA ASN A 20 -7.97 1.62 -4.68
C ASN A 20 -8.90 1.47 -3.46
N ARG A 21 -9.89 0.57 -3.55
CA ARG A 21 -10.81 0.29 -2.42
C ARG A 21 -10.14 -0.55 -1.33
N ASN A 22 -8.96 -1.10 -1.62
CA ASN A 22 -8.24 -2.03 -0.76
C ASN A 22 -7.25 -1.32 0.18
N VAL A 23 -7.26 0.01 0.23
CA VAL A 23 -6.42 0.78 1.14
C VAL A 23 -6.94 0.64 2.56
N ILE A 24 -6.11 0.10 3.45
CA ILE A 24 -6.38 -0.01 4.89
C ILE A 24 -5.96 1.28 5.59
N SER A 25 -4.72 1.72 5.37
CA SER A 25 -4.17 2.90 6.04
C SER A 25 -3.15 3.65 5.17
N ILE A 26 -3.04 4.98 5.39
CA ILE A 26 -2.02 5.83 4.77
C ILE A 26 -1.38 6.70 5.85
N GLN A 27 -0.05 6.64 5.95
CA GLN A 27 0.75 7.47 6.83
C GLN A 27 1.56 8.45 5.99
N ILE A 28 1.19 9.72 6.06
CA ILE A 28 1.82 10.78 5.27
C ILE A 28 3.08 11.30 5.99
N LYS A 29 4.22 11.29 5.31
CA LYS A 29 5.45 11.96 5.73
C LYS A 29 5.78 13.07 4.73
N LYS A 30 6.77 13.90 5.06
CA LYS A 30 7.13 15.08 4.26
C LYS A 30 7.53 14.75 2.82
N ASN A 31 8.23 13.63 2.61
CA ASN A 31 8.82 13.26 1.31
C ASN A 31 8.27 11.95 0.73
N TYR A 32 7.46 11.22 1.48
CA TYR A 32 6.90 9.94 1.07
C TYR A 32 5.67 9.62 1.91
N SER A 33 4.87 8.68 1.45
CA SER A 33 3.79 8.10 2.26
C SER A 33 3.98 6.60 2.38
N ILE A 34 3.62 6.03 3.52
CA ILE A 34 3.54 4.58 3.71
C ILE A 34 2.07 4.20 3.56
N ILE A 35 1.78 3.20 2.73
CA ILE A 35 0.43 2.71 2.50
C ILE A 35 0.35 1.23 2.85
N GLU A 36 -0.76 0.88 3.48
CA GLU A 36 -1.13 -0.49 3.82
C GLU A 36 -2.33 -0.89 2.97
N LEU A 37 -2.21 -2.01 2.26
CA LEU A 37 -3.25 -2.58 1.42
C LEU A 37 -3.69 -3.94 1.95
N SER A 38 -4.97 -4.26 1.85
CA SER A 38 -5.53 -5.56 2.24
C SER A 38 -5.22 -6.70 1.26
N THR A 39 -4.67 -6.36 0.09
CA THR A 39 -4.27 -7.27 -0.99
C THR A 39 -3.09 -6.63 -1.74
N GLU A 40 -2.37 -7.43 -2.52
CA GLU A 40 -1.28 -6.94 -3.35
C GLU A 40 -1.78 -5.88 -4.34
N ALA A 41 -0.94 -4.87 -4.63
CA ALA A 41 -1.30 -3.82 -5.57
C ALA A 41 -1.25 -4.35 -7.01
N ASP A 42 -2.23 -3.97 -7.83
CA ASP A 42 -2.18 -4.28 -9.26
C ASP A 42 -0.95 -3.62 -9.92
N PRO A 43 -0.29 -4.29 -10.90
CA PRO A 43 0.93 -3.77 -11.52
C PRO A 43 0.79 -2.38 -12.16
N ASP A 44 -0.38 -2.05 -12.69
CA ASP A 44 -0.68 -0.74 -13.26
C ASP A 44 -0.71 0.35 -12.18
N ILE A 45 -1.27 0.05 -11.01
CA ILE A 45 -1.28 0.94 -9.85
C ILE A 45 0.14 1.14 -9.30
N ILE A 46 0.93 0.07 -9.26
CA ILE A 46 2.35 0.13 -8.86
C ILE A 46 3.10 1.12 -9.75
N ASP A 47 2.94 1.05 -11.07
CA ASP A 47 3.63 1.96 -11.98
C ASP A 47 3.11 3.41 -11.91
N GLN A 48 1.78 3.59 -11.88
CA GLN A 48 1.15 4.91 -11.85
C GLN A 48 1.48 5.70 -10.58
N CYS A 49 1.46 5.02 -9.42
CA CYS A 49 1.71 5.64 -8.12
C CYS A 49 3.17 5.50 -7.67
N LYS A 50 4.03 4.83 -8.46
CA LYS A 50 5.42 4.53 -8.10
C LYS A 50 5.52 3.89 -6.72
N LEU A 51 4.70 2.85 -6.52
CA LEU A 51 4.69 2.06 -5.29
C LEU A 51 5.97 1.23 -5.19
N ILE A 52 6.64 1.30 -4.05
CA ILE A 52 7.80 0.46 -3.74
C ILE A 52 7.36 -0.52 -2.67
N TYR A 53 7.41 -1.82 -2.98
CA TYR A 53 7.04 -2.87 -2.05
C TYR A 53 8.00 -2.90 -0.85
N LEU A 54 7.43 -2.89 0.37
CA LEU A 54 8.18 -2.98 1.62
C LEU A 54 8.12 -4.36 2.25
N GLY A 55 6.99 -5.05 2.08
CA GLY A 55 6.79 -6.36 2.69
C GLY A 55 5.33 -6.64 2.99
N GLN A 56 5.09 -7.87 3.44
CA GLN A 56 3.79 -8.37 3.84
C GLN A 56 3.80 -8.59 5.36
N GLY A 57 2.84 -7.98 6.05
CA GLY A 57 2.59 -8.25 7.45
C GLY A 57 1.85 -9.57 7.59
N PHE A 58 2.39 -10.47 8.41
CA PHE A 58 1.73 -11.70 8.83
C PHE A 58 1.47 -11.63 10.33
N PHE A 59 0.21 -11.75 10.75
CA PHE A 59 -0.16 -11.88 12.16
C PHE A 59 -0.52 -13.33 12.44
N PHE A 60 0.20 -13.96 13.38
CA PHE A 60 -0.09 -15.29 13.95
C PHE A 60 -0.91 -15.15 15.23
#